data_AF-A0AB36Z1K2-F1
#
_entry.id   AF-A0AB36Z1K2-F1
#
_cell.length_a   1.000
_cell.length_b   1.000
_cell.length_c   1.000
_cell.angle_alpha   90.00
_cell.angle_beta   90.00
_cell.angle_gamma   90.00
#
_symmetry.space_group_name_H-M   'P 1'
#
loop_
_entity.id
_entity.type
_entity.pdbx_description
1 polymer ?
#
loop_
_entity_poly.entity_id
_entity_poly.type
_entity_poly.pdbx_seq_one_letter_code
_entity_poly.pdbx_strand_id
1 'polypeptide(L)'
;MSKEKPKMGFGEELEEIQANPEATLEDVTDQQVEYTRNLMYKIILTPHTGEVKKRTRKDHGRLASVPLYYEEEKVLKEAAGFVGESLNDFIRDVVLKEARRVLGAEKFNATMNNPLNQTKVRLSDEEHLKLSEQRKAEREKNKPSKAQIYSV
;
A
#
# COMPACT_ATOMS: atom_id res chain seq x y z
N MET A 1 32.39 -26.89 -28.62
CA MET A 1 32.27 -27.18 -27.17
C MET A 1 31.90 -25.89 -26.46
N SER A 2 30.60 -25.65 -26.31
CA SER A 2 30.02 -24.42 -25.77
C SER A 2 30.07 -24.44 -24.24
N LYS A 3 30.48 -23.33 -23.62
CA LYS A 3 30.52 -23.16 -22.16
C LYS A 3 29.14 -22.72 -21.67
N GLU A 4 28.40 -23.60 -21.01
CA GLU A 4 27.16 -23.27 -20.32
C GLU A 4 27.47 -22.50 -19.02
N LYS A 5 26.72 -21.41 -18.77
CA LYS A 5 26.79 -20.61 -17.54
C LYS A 5 26.03 -21.33 -16.40
N PRO A 6 26.52 -21.30 -15.15
CA PRO A 6 25.75 -21.80 -14.02
C PRO A 6 24.57 -20.86 -13.71
N LYS A 7 23.39 -21.46 -13.49
CA LYS A 7 22.20 -20.78 -12.95
C LYS A 7 22.50 -20.41 -11.49
N MET A 8 22.56 -19.12 -11.20
CA MET A 8 22.59 -18.63 -9.82
C MET A 8 21.15 -18.76 -9.27
N GLY A 9 20.88 -19.86 -8.57
CA GLY A 9 19.70 -20.01 -7.74
C GLY A 9 19.78 -18.99 -6.61
N PHE A 10 18.75 -18.17 -6.47
CA PHE A 10 18.62 -17.31 -5.30
C PHE A 10 18.47 -18.20 -4.08
N GLY A 11 19.45 -18.09 -3.17
CA GLY A 11 19.51 -18.82 -1.92
C GLY A 11 18.27 -18.56 -1.08
N GLU A 12 17.69 -19.66 -0.63
CA GLU A 12 16.78 -19.76 0.49
C GLU A 12 17.52 -19.31 1.76
N GLU A 13 17.58 -18.01 2.04
CA GLU A 13 18.04 -17.49 3.32
C GLU A 13 17.57 -16.05 3.49
N LEU A 14 16.28 -15.87 3.78
CA LEU A 14 15.77 -14.70 4.49
C LEU A 14 14.84 -15.21 5.58
N GLU A 15 15.46 -15.38 6.74
CA GLU A 15 14.97 -15.47 8.11
C GLU A 15 13.44 -15.58 8.28
N GLU A 16 13.05 -16.72 8.85
CA GLU A 16 11.73 -17.04 9.38
C GLU A 16 11.18 -15.87 10.21
N ILE A 17 10.14 -15.22 9.69
CA ILE A 17 9.25 -14.43 10.54
C ILE A 17 8.54 -15.44 11.44
N GLN A 18 8.99 -15.55 12.69
CA GLN A 18 8.29 -16.33 13.72
C GLN A 18 6.86 -15.81 13.84
N ALA A 19 5.93 -16.56 13.25
CA ALA A 19 4.51 -16.39 13.47
C ALA A 19 4.23 -16.79 14.92
N ASN A 20 3.78 -15.84 15.75
CA ASN A 20 3.18 -16.17 17.03
C ASN A 20 1.88 -16.97 16.73
N PRO A 21 1.81 -18.27 17.06
CA PRO A 21 0.73 -19.16 16.63
C PRO A 21 -0.57 -18.97 17.44
N GLU A 22 -0.60 -18.06 18.41
CA GLU A 22 -1.77 -17.81 19.27
C GLU A 22 -2.55 -16.53 18.93
N ALA A 23 -2.25 -15.86 17.80
CA ALA A 23 -3.04 -14.70 17.39
C ALA A 23 -4.39 -15.13 16.80
N THR A 24 -5.37 -15.43 17.66
CA THR A 24 -6.77 -15.55 17.25
C THR A 24 -7.39 -14.18 17.01
N LEU A 25 -8.20 -14.09 15.95
CA LEU A 25 -9.03 -12.93 15.63
C LEU A 25 -10.21 -12.86 16.62
N GLU A 26 -9.94 -12.44 17.84
CA GLU A 26 -10.99 -11.94 18.73
C GLU A 26 -11.02 -10.42 18.61
N ASP A 27 -12.21 -9.94 18.23
CA ASP A 27 -12.61 -8.57 17.97
C ASP A 27 -11.84 -7.50 18.76
N VAL A 28 -10.93 -6.81 18.07
CA VAL A 28 -10.45 -5.50 18.54
C VAL A 28 -11.26 -4.46 17.80
N THR A 29 -12.35 -4.02 18.42
CA THR A 29 -13.34 -3.04 17.95
C THR A 29 -12.77 -1.68 17.51
N ASP A 30 -11.46 -1.46 17.63
CA ASP A 30 -10.78 -0.20 17.32
C ASP A 30 -9.69 -0.31 16.22
N GLN A 31 -9.52 -1.47 15.58
CA GLN A 31 -8.51 -1.65 14.52
C GLN A 31 -9.08 -1.37 13.13
N GLN A 32 -8.46 -0.44 12.40
CA GLN A 32 -8.77 -0.23 10.99
C GLN A 32 -8.17 -1.37 10.17
N VAL A 33 -9.00 -2.05 9.37
CA VAL A 33 -8.58 -3.17 8.54
C VAL A 33 -8.81 -2.85 7.07
N GLU A 34 -7.77 -3.02 6.27
CA GLU A 34 -7.84 -2.96 4.81
C GLU A 34 -7.45 -4.31 4.20
N TYR A 35 -7.92 -4.60 2.99
CA TYR A 35 -7.53 -5.80 2.25
C TYR A 35 -6.87 -5.43 0.93
N THR A 36 -5.87 -6.20 0.50
CA THR A 36 -5.26 -6.00 -0.81
C THR A 36 -6.27 -6.24 -1.92
N ARG A 37 -6.04 -5.66 -3.12
CA ARG A 37 -6.95 -5.81 -4.26
C ARG A 37 -7.18 -7.28 -4.65
N ASN A 38 -6.14 -8.11 -4.57
CA ASN A 38 -6.19 -9.56 -4.84
C ASN A 38 -6.72 -10.38 -3.65
N LEU A 39 -7.11 -9.74 -2.55
CA LEU A 39 -7.60 -10.33 -1.31
C LEU A 39 -6.63 -11.25 -0.58
N MET A 40 -5.41 -11.47 -1.08
CA MET A 40 -4.47 -12.42 -0.46
C MET A 40 -3.96 -11.98 0.91
N TYR A 41 -4.05 -10.68 1.23
CA TYR A 41 -3.51 -10.13 2.47
C TYR A 41 -4.51 -9.20 3.14
N LYS A 42 -4.52 -9.29 4.47
CA LYS A 42 -5.14 -8.36 5.39
C LYS A 42 -4.07 -7.37 5.88
N ILE A 43 -4.41 -6.09 5.84
CA ILE A 43 -3.58 -5.01 6.36
C ILE A 43 -4.25 -4.48 7.61
N ILE A 44 -3.59 -4.67 8.75
CA ILE A 44 -4.06 -4.20 10.05
C ILE A 44 -3.39 -2.86 10.32
N LEU A 45 -4.20 -1.83 10.53
CA LEU A 45 -3.77 -0.48 10.85
C LEU A 45 -3.99 -0.23 12.33
N THR A 46 -2.90 0.04 13.04
CA THR A 46 -2.90 0.30 14.48
C THR A 46 -2.34 1.69 14.75
N PRO A 47 -2.88 2.46 15.73
CA PRO A 47 -2.27 3.72 16.13
C PRO A 47 -0.80 3.54 16.50
N HIS A 48 0.05 4.45 16.02
CA HIS A 48 1.45 4.50 16.43
C HIS A 48 1.53 5.04 17.87
N THR A 49 1.80 4.16 18.82
CA THR A 49 1.90 4.49 20.26
C THR A 49 3.34 4.74 20.74
N GLY A 50 4.33 4.53 19.88
CA GLY A 50 5.75 4.73 20.18
C GLY A 50 6.20 6.19 20.03
N GLU A 51 7.48 6.43 20.31
CA GLU A 51 8.11 7.71 19.99
C GLU A 51 8.11 7.94 18.48
N VAL A 52 7.57 9.09 18.04
CA VAL A 52 7.46 9.48 16.62
C VAL A 52 8.81 9.37 15.88
N LYS A 53 9.94 9.61 16.57
CA LYS A 53 11.29 9.52 16.01
C LYS A 53 11.69 8.10 15.58
N LYS A 54 11.07 7.06 16.16
CA LYS A 54 11.32 5.66 15.80
C LYS A 54 10.54 5.22 14.57
N ARG A 55 9.57 6.03 14.11
CA ARG A 55 8.79 5.76 12.91
C ARG A 55 9.57 6.18 11.66
N THR A 56 10.18 5.21 10.99
CA THR A 56 10.83 5.42 9.70
C THR A 56 9.89 5.08 8.54
N ARG A 57 10.06 5.76 7.40
CA ARG A 57 9.30 5.47 6.17
C ARG A 57 9.68 4.12 5.57
N LYS A 58 10.91 3.65 5.82
CA LYS A 58 11.39 2.36 5.33
C LYS A 58 10.64 1.21 6.00
N ASP A 59 10.45 1.30 7.32
CA ASP A 59 9.90 0.20 8.10
C ASP A 59 8.36 0.30 8.23
N HIS A 60 7.81 1.51 8.19
CA HIS A 60 6.38 1.75 8.47
C HIS A 60 5.60 2.34 7.28
N GLY A 61 6.28 2.73 6.20
CA GLY A 61 5.66 3.38 5.04
C GLY A 61 5.13 2.39 4.00
N ARG A 62 4.30 2.91 3.09
CA ARG A 62 3.85 2.19 1.88
C ARG A 62 4.57 2.74 0.65
N LEU A 63 4.89 1.86 -0.30
CA LEU A 63 5.42 2.28 -1.59
C LEU A 63 4.28 2.81 -2.46
N ALA A 64 4.40 4.05 -2.91
CA ALA A 64 3.57 4.62 -3.97
C ALA A 64 4.39 4.59 -5.27
N SER A 65 4.09 3.64 -6.15
CA SER A 65 4.76 3.48 -7.44
C SER A 65 3.88 4.01 -8.57
N VAL A 66 4.40 4.95 -9.36
CA VAL A 66 3.75 5.48 -10.56
C VAL A 66 4.71 5.24 -11.73
N PRO A 67 4.28 4.55 -12.80
CA PRO A 67 5.09 4.42 -13.99
C PRO A 67 5.22 5.79 -14.67
N LEU A 68 6.42 6.12 -15.12
CA LEU A 68 6.74 7.36 -15.80
C LEU A 68 7.39 7.06 -17.15
N TYR A 69 7.13 7.92 -18.13
CA TYR A 69 7.96 7.98 -19.32
C TYR A 69 9.35 8.51 -18.97
N TYR A 70 10.34 8.18 -19.81
CA TYR A 70 11.72 8.59 -19.59
C TYR A 70 11.87 10.12 -19.47
N GLU A 71 11.11 10.88 -20.26
CA GLU A 71 11.20 12.34 -20.29
C GLU A 71 10.66 12.96 -19.01
N GLU A 72 9.60 12.38 -18.46
CA GLU A 72 9.00 12.78 -17.19
C GLU A 72 9.97 12.54 -16.04
N GLU A 73 10.60 11.36 -16.01
CA GLU A 73 11.61 11.03 -15.01
C GLU A 73 12.80 11.99 -15.08
N LYS A 74 13.27 12.31 -16.30
CA LYS A 74 14.39 13.24 -16.52
C LYS A 74 14.09 14.63 -15.99
N VAL A 75 12.92 15.19 -16.31
CA VAL A 75 12.50 16.52 -15.82
C VAL A 75 12.42 16.54 -14.28
N LEU A 76 11.89 15.48 -13.66
CA LEU A 76 11.82 15.39 -12.20
C LEU A 76 13.21 15.30 -11.56
N LYS A 77 14.15 14.56 -12.17
CA LYS A 77 15.55 14.49 -11.70
C LYS A 77 16.26 15.84 -11.79
N GLU A 78 16.11 16.55 -12.90
CA GLU A 78 16.70 17.88 -13.08
C GLU A 78 16.12 18.88 -12.06
N ALA A 79 14.80 18.85 -11.83
CA ALA A 79 14.15 19.70 -10.83
C ALA A 79 14.62 19.39 -9.40
N ALA A 80 14.68 18.10 -9.02
CA ALA A 80 15.19 17.69 -7.70
C ALA A 80 16.65 18.13 -7.51
N GLY A 81 17.48 17.96 -8.53
CA GLY A 81 18.88 18.39 -8.52
C GLY A 81 19.04 19.91 -8.36
N PHE A 82 18.15 20.71 -8.95
CA PHE A 82 18.16 22.16 -8.81
C PHE A 82 17.83 22.62 -7.38
N VAL A 83 16.93 21.92 -6.70
CA VAL A 83 16.55 22.21 -5.31
C VAL A 83 17.53 21.59 -4.30
N GLY A 84 18.40 20.68 -4.74
CA GLY A 84 19.37 19.99 -3.89
C GLY A 84 18.78 18.85 -3.06
N GLU A 85 17.64 18.29 -3.50
CA GLU A 85 16.93 17.22 -2.80
C GLU A 85 17.11 15.87 -3.51
N SER A 86 16.93 14.77 -2.77
CA SER A 86 16.79 13.46 -3.39
C SER A 86 15.50 13.43 -4.23
N LEU A 87 15.50 12.74 -5.38
CA LEU A 87 14.32 12.61 -6.23
C LEU A 87 13.09 12.13 -5.43
N ASN A 88 13.29 11.20 -4.50
CA ASN A 88 12.21 10.65 -3.68
C ASN A 88 11.63 11.64 -2.68
N ASP A 89 12.45 12.51 -2.10
CA ASP A 89 11.98 13.54 -1.17
C ASP A 89 11.29 14.68 -1.93
N PHE A 90 11.88 15.10 -3.05
CA PHE A 90 11.28 16.09 -3.96
C PHE A 90 9.88 15.66 -4.41
N ILE A 91 9.73 14.44 -4.95
CA ILE A 91 8.44 13.92 -5.39
C ILE A 91 7.45 13.88 -4.22
N ARG A 92 7.88 13.41 -3.05
CA ARG A 92 7.01 13.31 -1.88
C ARG A 92 6.47 14.68 -1.46
N ASP A 93 7.33 15.67 -1.37
CA ASP A 93 6.96 16.99 -0.86
C ASP A 93 6.05 17.72 -1.85
N VAL A 94 6.35 17.64 -3.15
CA VAL A 94 5.48 18.17 -4.20
C VAL A 94 4.10 17.51 -4.17
N VAL A 95 4.04 16.18 -4.10
CA VAL A 95 2.77 15.43 -4.10
C VAL A 95 1.96 15.70 -2.83
N LEU A 96 2.59 15.75 -1.66
CA LEU A 96 1.89 16.06 -0.40
C LEU A 96 1.39 17.51 -0.35
N LYS A 97 2.16 18.45 -0.89
CA LYS A 97 1.73 19.86 -1.03
C LYS A 97 0.50 19.96 -1.93
N GLU A 98 0.50 19.24 -3.04
CA GLU A 98 -0.63 19.22 -3.96
C GLU A 98 -1.84 18.52 -3.35
N ALA A 99 -1.65 17.41 -2.62
CA ALA A 99 -2.73 16.74 -1.88
C ALA A 99 -3.36 17.68 -0.83
N ARG A 100 -2.55 18.46 -0.10
CA ARG A 100 -3.04 19.47 0.84
C ARG A 100 -3.84 20.57 0.15
N ARG A 101 -3.43 20.99 -1.05
CA ARG A 101 -4.16 21.96 -1.87
C ARG A 101 -5.53 21.44 -2.30
N VAL A 102 -5.61 20.18 -2.75
CA VAL A 102 -6.85 19.54 -3.23
C VAL A 102 -7.82 19.23 -2.09
N LEU A 103 -7.32 18.66 -0.98
CA LEU A 103 -8.16 18.26 0.16
C LEU A 103 -8.53 19.43 1.08
N GLY A 104 -7.76 20.52 1.04
CA GLY A 104 -7.80 21.57 2.04
C GLY A 104 -7.04 21.20 3.32
N ALA A 105 -6.65 22.22 4.09
CA ALA A 105 -5.80 22.04 5.27
C ALA A 105 -6.47 21.18 6.37
N GLU A 106 -7.77 21.33 6.58
CA GLU A 106 -8.51 20.63 7.62
C GLU A 106 -8.52 19.11 7.40
N LYS A 107 -8.98 18.65 6.23
CA LYS A 107 -9.03 17.21 5.88
C LYS A 107 -7.64 16.59 5.78
N PHE A 108 -6.68 17.34 5.23
CA PHE A 108 -5.30 16.88 5.15
C PHE A 108 -4.71 16.65 6.55
N ASN A 109 -4.85 17.62 7.45
CA ASN A 109 -4.32 17.52 8.81
C ASN A 109 -5.05 16.44 9.63
N ALA A 110 -6.36 16.28 9.46
CA ALA A 110 -7.12 15.22 10.11
C ALA A 110 -6.57 13.82 9.76
N THR A 111 -6.13 13.62 8.51
CA THR A 111 -5.46 12.38 8.09
C THR A 111 -4.05 12.28 8.66
N MET A 112 -3.25 13.35 8.56
CA MET A 112 -1.83 13.33 8.95
C MET A 112 -1.61 13.26 10.47
N ASN A 113 -2.56 13.76 11.27
CA ASN A 113 -2.48 13.77 12.74
C ASN A 113 -2.83 12.42 13.39
N ASN A 114 -3.21 11.42 12.59
CA ASN A 114 -3.50 10.07 13.04
C ASN A 114 -2.43 9.11 12.50
N PRO A 115 -1.23 9.06 13.11
CA PRO A 115 -0.16 8.21 12.64
C PRO A 115 -0.51 6.73 12.88
N LEU A 116 -0.59 5.96 11.81
CA LEU A 116 -0.87 4.51 11.85
C LEU A 116 0.38 3.70 11.50
N ASN A 117 0.60 2.61 12.23
CA ASN A 117 1.46 1.52 11.85
C ASN A 117 0.67 0.50 11.04
N GLN A 118 1.32 -0.15 10.09
CA GLN A 118 0.70 -1.21 9.29
C GLN A 118 1.36 -2.56 9.59
N THR A 119 0.54 -3.59 9.70
CA THR A 119 0.98 -4.99 9.73
C THR A 119 0.29 -5.73 8.60
N LYS A 120 1.06 -6.46 7.79
CA LYS A 120 0.54 -7.23 6.65
C LYS A 120 0.50 -8.71 7.03
N VAL A 121 -0.69 -9.30 7.01
CA VAL A 121 -0.94 -10.70 7.34
C VAL A 121 -1.48 -11.41 6.11
N ARG A 122 -0.91 -12.57 5.77
CA ARG A 122 -1.43 -13.41 4.68
C ARG A 122 -2.71 -14.10 5.14
N LEU A 123 -3.77 -14.02 4.34
CA LEU A 123 -4.99 -14.76 4.62
C LEU A 123 -4.77 -16.26 4.40
N SER A 124 -5.48 -17.07 5.18
CA SER A 124 -5.65 -18.49 4.85
C SER A 124 -6.46 -18.65 3.56
N ASP A 125 -6.34 -19.81 2.91
CA ASP A 125 -7.06 -20.10 1.67
C ASP A 125 -8.59 -20.07 1.88
N GLU A 126 -9.06 -20.51 3.05
CA GLU A 126 -10.48 -20.44 3.41
C GLU A 126 -10.99 -19.01 3.58
N GLU A 127 -10.24 -18.15 4.27
CA GLU A 127 -10.58 -16.74 4.45
C GLU A 127 -10.56 -15.99 3.11
N HIS A 128 -9.56 -16.28 2.27
CA HIS A 128 -9.45 -15.72 0.92
C HIS A 128 -10.67 -16.06 0.08
N LEU A 129 -11.08 -17.34 0.09
CA LEU A 129 -12.22 -17.82 -0.69
C LEU A 129 -13.52 -17.17 -0.22
N LYS A 130 -13.78 -17.16 1.10
CA LYS A 130 -14.96 -16.52 1.69
C LYS A 130 -15.06 -15.04 1.32
N LEU A 131 -13.95 -14.30 1.43
CA LEU A 131 -13.92 -12.87 1.14
C LEU A 131 -14.09 -12.58 -0.36
N SER A 132 -13.57 -13.46 -1.22
CA SER A 132 -13.75 -13.39 -2.66
C SER A 132 -15.22 -13.58 -3.07
N GLU A 133 -15.89 -14.57 -2.48
CA GLU A 133 -17.31 -14.84 -2.70
C GLU A 133 -18.20 -13.68 -2.22
N GLN A 134 -17.90 -13.13 -1.03
CA GLN A 134 -18.60 -11.95 -0.51
C GLN A 134 -18.50 -10.75 -1.47
N ARG A 135 -17.29 -10.41 -1.94
CA ARG A 135 -17.11 -9.30 -2.90
C ARG A 135 -17.78 -9.57 -4.24
N LYS A 136 -17.84 -10.83 -4.68
CA LYS A 136 -18.57 -11.20 -5.90
C LYS A 136 -20.07 -10.97 -5.73
N ALA A 137 -20.64 -11.38 -4.61
CA ALA A 137 -22.05 -11.17 -4.30
C ALA A 137 -22.40 -9.67 -4.18
N GLU A 138 -21.55 -8.85 -3.55
CA GLU A 138 -21.75 -7.40 -3.47
C GLU A 138 -21.71 -6.73 -4.85
N ARG A 139 -20.75 -7.12 -5.71
CA ARG A 139 -20.69 -6.61 -7.08
C ARG A 139 -21.94 -6.98 -7.87
N GLU A 140 -22.48 -8.18 -7.68
CA GLU A 140 -23.70 -8.62 -8.33
C GLU A 140 -24.94 -7.84 -7.85
N LYS A 141 -25.03 -7.53 -6.56
CA LYS A 141 -26.08 -6.68 -5.99
C LYS A 141 -26.00 -5.23 -6.51
N ASN A 142 -24.80 -4.72 -6.72
CA ASN A 142 -24.56 -3.34 -7.18
C ASN A 142 -24.44 -3.21 -8.71
N LYS A 143 -24.71 -4.27 -9.48
CA LYS A 143 -24.79 -4.16 -10.94
C LYS A 143 -25.96 -3.23 -11.30
N PRO A 144 -25.73 -2.14 -12.05
CA PRO A 144 -26.82 -1.33 -12.56
C PRO A 144 -27.74 -2.21 -13.42
N SER A 145 -29.05 -2.11 -13.23
CA SER A 145 -30.00 -2.80 -14.09
C SER A 145 -29.79 -2.34 -15.54
N LYS A 146 -29.90 -3.26 -16.50
CA LYS A 146 -29.65 -3.03 -17.94
C LYS A 146 -30.56 -1.95 -18.59
N ALA A 147 -31.30 -1.15 -17.84
CA ALA A 147 -32.35 -0.24 -18.32
C ALA A 147 -31.88 1.21 -18.58
N GLN A 148 -30.59 1.50 -18.62
CA GLN A 148 -30.07 2.77 -19.15
C GLN A 148 -29.01 2.51 -20.22
N ILE A 149 -29.44 1.86 -21.31
CA ILE A 149 -28.78 2.06 -22.59
C ILE A 149 -29.22 3.45 -23.04
N TYR A 150 -28.35 4.44 -22.88
CA TYR A 150 -28.55 5.72 -23.56
C TYR A 150 -28.49 5.45 -25.06
N SER A 151 -29.65 5.53 -25.72
CA SER A 151 -29.71 5.68 -27.17
C SER A 151 -29.07 7.02 -27.51
N VAL A 152 -27.90 6.97 -28.15
CA VAL A 152 -27.30 8.11 -28.87
C VAL A 152 -27.97 8.21 -30.23
#